data_AF-A0A9D8N4S5-F1
#
_entry.id   AF-A0A9D8N4S5-F1
#
_cell.length_a   1.000
_cell.length_b   1.000
_cell.length_c   1.000
_cell.angle_alpha   90.00
_cell.angle_beta   90.00
_cell.angle_gamma   90.00
#
_symmetry.space_group_name_H-M   'P 1'
#
loop_
_entity.id
_entity.type
_entity.pdbx_description
1 polymer ?
#
loop_
_entity_poly.entity_id
_entity_poly.type
_entity_poly.pdbx_seq_one_letter_code
_entity_poly.pdbx_strand_id
1 'polypeptide(L)' 'MMTDYELKYKVADIKLADWGRKEIEVSEKEMPGLMALREKYGDQKPLKGVRIMGSLHMTIQTACLIE' A
#
# COMPACT_ATOMS: atom_id res chain seq x y z
N MET A 1 -27.01 -11.05 -9.33
CA MET A 1 -25.55 -11.02 -9.09
C MET A 1 -25.32 -11.49 -7.67
N MET A 2 -24.71 -12.65 -7.48
CA MET A 2 -24.33 -13.14 -6.17
C MET A 2 -23.02 -12.46 -5.81
N THR A 3 -23.04 -11.55 -4.84
CA THR A 3 -21.83 -10.86 -4.36
C THR A 3 -21.04 -11.81 -3.48
N ASP A 4 -19.79 -12.07 -3.84
CA ASP A 4 -18.87 -12.88 -3.04
C ASP A 4 -18.37 -12.03 -1.87
N TYR A 5 -18.90 -12.28 -0.68
CA TYR A 5 -18.58 -11.54 0.54
C TYR A 5 -17.18 -11.88 1.11
N GLU A 6 -16.48 -12.86 0.55
CA GLU A 6 -15.19 -13.36 1.04
C GLU A 6 -13.99 -12.97 0.13
N LEU A 7 -14.24 -12.20 -0.95
CA LEU A 7 -13.21 -11.85 -1.92
C LEU A 7 -12.16 -10.89 -1.31
N LYS A 8 -11.01 -11.43 -0.92
CA LYS A 8 -9.91 -10.67 -0.28
C LYS A 8 -9.23 -9.66 -1.21
N TYR A 9 -9.03 -10.00 -2.48
CA TYR A 9 -8.46 -9.12 -3.49
C TYR A 9 -8.84 -9.59 -4.90
N LYS A 10 -8.73 -8.68 -5.88
CA LYS A 10 -8.89 -8.97 -7.31
C LYS A 10 -7.93 -8.09 -8.11
N VAL A 11 -6.94 -8.73 -8.74
CA VAL A 11 -5.90 -8.08 -9.55
C VAL A 11 -5.75 -8.78 -10.89
N ALA A 12 -5.09 -8.15 -11.85
CA ALA A 12 -4.93 -8.71 -13.20
C ALA A 12 -4.00 -9.93 -13.24
N ASP A 13 -2.81 -9.84 -12.62
CA ASP A 13 -1.84 -10.94 -12.53
C ASP A 13 -1.01 -10.83 -11.25
N ILE A 14 -1.12 -11.82 -10.36
CA ILE A 14 -0.38 -11.86 -9.09
C ILE A 14 1.10 -12.20 -9.27
N LYS A 15 1.50 -12.80 -10.40
CA LYS A 15 2.89 -13.16 -10.68
C LYS A 15 3.80 -11.94 -10.85
N LEU A 16 3.23 -10.76 -11.07
CA LEU A 16 3.97 -9.50 -11.16
C LEU A 16 4.38 -8.93 -9.79
N ALA A 17 3.97 -9.55 -8.68
CA ALA A 17 4.24 -9.06 -7.32
C ALA A 17 5.74 -8.83 -7.04
N ASP A 18 6.61 -9.76 -7.46
CA ASP A 18 8.05 -9.64 -7.24
C ASP A 18 8.66 -8.44 -7.97
N TRP A 19 8.19 -8.15 -9.19
CA TRP A 19 8.62 -6.98 -9.92
C TRP A 19 8.04 -5.70 -9.31
N GLY A 20 6.75 -5.70 -8.96
CA GLY A 20 6.12 -4.59 -8.26
C GLY A 20 6.84 -4.22 -6.95
N ARG A 21 7.32 -5.20 -6.20
CA ARG A 21 8.10 -4.97 -4.97
C ARG A 21 9.40 -4.20 -5.24
N LYS A 22 10.12 -4.56 -6.31
CA LYS A 22 11.35 -3.84 -6.72
C LYS A 22 11.06 -2.40 -7.10
N GLU A 23 9.96 -2.13 -7.80
CA GLU A 23 9.55 -0.77 -8.17
C GLU A 23 9.14 0.06 -6.93
N ILE A 24 8.48 -0.56 -5.95
CA ILE A 24 8.15 0.09 -4.67
C ILE A 24 9.42 0.52 -3.94
N GLU A 25 10.43 -0.35 -3.81
CA GLU A 25 11.72 -0.04 -3.17
C GLU A 25 12.44 1.14 -3.85
N VAL A 26 12.29 1.29 -5.17
CA VAL A 26 12.81 2.46 -5.90
C VAL A 26 11.97 3.70 -5.56
N SER A 27 10.64 3.59 -5.56
CA SER A 27 9.74 4.71 -5.28
C SER A 27 9.85 5.24 -3.84
N GLU A 28 10.20 4.42 -2.85
CA GLU A 28 10.42 4.87 -1.47
C GLU A 28 11.54 5.92 -1.38
N LYS A 29 12.60 5.76 -2.19
CA LYS A 29 13.73 6.71 -2.25
C LYS A 29 13.31 8.07 -2.79
N GLU A 30 12.32 8.10 -3.68
CA GLU A 30 11.75 9.31 -4.28
C GLU A 30 10.61 9.91 -3.43
N MET A 31 10.24 9.28 -2.31
CA MET A 31 9.17 9.74 -1.41
C MET A 31 9.68 10.03 0.02
N PRO A 32 10.68 10.90 0.19
CA PRO A 32 11.35 11.11 1.47
C PRO A 32 10.41 11.61 2.57
N GLY A 33 9.39 12.41 2.21
CA GLY A 33 8.40 12.89 3.17
C GLY A 33 7.58 11.77 3.80
N LEU A 34 7.21 10.75 3.01
CA LEU A 34 6.45 9.61 3.51
C LEU A 34 7.32 8.71 4.39
N MET A 35 8.58 8.49 3.98
CA MET A 35 9.54 7.69 4.77
C MET A 35 9.83 8.36 6.12
N ALA A 36 9.98 9.69 6.16
CA ALA A 36 10.16 10.44 7.39
C ALA A 36 8.95 10.31 8.34
N LEU A 37 7.73 10.27 7.80
CA LEU A 37 6.52 10.05 8.61
C LEU A 37 6.47 8.62 9.19
N ARG A 38 6.86 7.62 8.40
CA ARG A 38 6.96 6.22 8.85
C ARG A 38 7.97 6.09 9.99
N GLU A 39 9.15 6.66 9.85
CA GLU A 39 10.18 6.65 10.91
C GLU A 39 9.69 7.35 12.18
N LYS A 40 9.08 8.55 12.04
CA LYS A 40 8.63 9.35 13.18
C LYS A 40 7.49 8.72 13.98
N TYR A 41 6.53 8.09 13.31
CA TYR A 41 5.28 7.62 13.93
C TYR A 41 5.09 6.10 13.94
N GLY A 42 5.96 5.34 13.28
CA GLY A 42 5.86 3.89 13.17
C GLY A 42 5.79 3.18 14.52
N ASP A 43 6.63 3.58 15.47
CA ASP A 43 6.66 3.00 16.83
C ASP A 43 5.43 3.38 17.66
N GLN A 44 4.88 4.57 17.44
CA GLN A 44 3.69 5.08 18.14
C GLN A 44 2.40 4.38 17.68
N LYS A 45 2.42 3.78 16.48
CA LYS A 45 1.28 3.11 15.84
C LYS A 45 -0.03 3.92 15.97
N PRO A 46 -0.05 5.20 15.54
CA PRO A 46 -1.19 6.10 15.78
C PRO A 46 -2.49 5.63 15.09
N LEU A 47 -2.39 4.79 14.07
CA LEU A 47 -3.53 4.26 13.32
C LEU A 47 -3.99 2.88 13.81
N LYS A 48 -3.48 2.39 14.95
CA LYS A 48 -3.86 1.08 15.49
C LYS A 48 -5.37 0.99 15.72
N GLY A 49 -6.03 0.03 15.09
CA GLY A 49 -7.47 -0.22 15.21
C GLY A 49 -8.34 0.61 14.25
N VAL A 50 -7.74 1.51 13.47
CA VAL A 50 -8.44 2.28 12.45
C VAL A 50 -8.63 1.42 11.18
N ARG A 51 -9.78 1.56 10.53
CA ARG A 51 -10.05 0.98 9.20
C ARG A 51 -10.09 2.10 8.16
N ILE A 52 -9.24 2.03 7.14
CA ILE A 52 -9.09 3.06 6.12
C ILE A 52 -9.58 2.48 4.78
N MET A 53 -10.41 3.24 4.06
CA MET A 53 -10.85 2.94 2.70
C MET A 53 -10.21 3.94 1.74
N GLY A 54 -9.60 3.45 0.66
CA GLY A 54 -9.00 4.27 -0.38
C GLY A 54 -9.61 3.98 -1.77
N SER A 55 -9.78 5.02 -2.57
CA SER A 55 -10.20 4.93 -3.98
C SER A 55 -9.31 5.84 -4.84
N LEU A 56 -8.01 5.68 -4.66
CA LEU A 56 -6.96 6.37 -5.42
C LEU A 56 -6.53 5.51 -6.62
N HIS A 57 -5.80 6.10 -7.56
CA HIS A 57 -5.16 5.33 -8.62
C HIS A 57 -4.18 4.32 -8.00
N MET A 58 -4.33 3.04 -8.33
CA MET A 58 -3.53 1.95 -7.74
C MET A 58 -2.17 1.83 -8.44
N THR A 59 -1.30 2.83 -8.21
CA THR A 59 0.06 2.96 -8.76
C THR A 59 1.13 2.53 -7.74
N ILE A 60 2.40 2.53 -8.16
CA ILE A 60 3.55 2.24 -7.27
C ILE A 60 3.64 3.25 -6.11
N GLN A 61 3.40 4.54 -6.36
CA GLN A 61 3.42 5.56 -5.32
C GLN A 61 2.28 5.37 -4.29
N THR A 62 1.11 4.91 -4.75
CA THR A 62 0.00 4.58 -3.84
C THR A 62 0.32 3.33 -3.02
N ALA A 63 1.09 2.38 -3.54
CA ALA A 63 1.57 1.25 -2.74
C ALA A 63 2.47 1.74 -1.60
N CYS A 64 3.37 2.70 -1.84
CA CYS A 64 4.14 3.34 -0.76
C CYS A 64 3.21 4.01 0.26
N LEU A 65 2.13 4.67 -0.16
CA LEU A 65 1.16 5.27 0.79
C LEU A 65 0.45 4.23 1.68
N ILE A 66 0.19 3.03 1.16
CA ILE A 66 -0.58 1.99 1.86
C ILE A 66 0.28 1.23 2.89
N GLU A 67 1.56 1.03 2.59
CA GLU A 67 2.53 0.39 3.50
C GLU A 67 2.99 1.30 4.65
#